data_AF-A0A1E3NT74-F1
#
_entry.id   AF-A0A1E3NT74-F1
#
_cell.length_a   1.000
_cell.length_b   1.000
_cell.length_c   1.000
_cell.angle_alpha   90.00
_cell.angle_beta   90.00
_cell.angle_gamma   90.00
#
_symmetry.space_group_name_H-M   'P 1'
#
loop_
_entity.id
_entity.type
_entity.pdbx_description
1 polymer ?
#
loop_
_entity_poly.entity_id
_entity_poly.type
_entity_poly.pdbx_seq_one_letter_code
_entity_poly.pdbx_strand_id
1 'polypeptide(L)'
;MYDLNACYHAGHIPVTAYGTNGTLQKDSSDNTFIGFDEHRSIIPGYIHKKFFTFKLPFSLLDTTCPDQLQEHMHLLPSFGFDEDSLGTLDENLEIDPILGYKRCEEVYGSPIKVNDMALKGQSISYFIRVQMIGRHDVAEKFIRKMPKSNNSPFVVLKNENYHFRVDASDYQATVNLSESVIGCNHLISRNIRTYEQLTHFENFVIKTLQELKTKKQLIEGGIVNRREQDEIVASLEVDESKKLTQFPSSTNFHEEIVRSDSDNYLHYDSMKLGKDLFGRSGGEVIIKASMSRDSSIHSVKSFALKEKHSHSNLSSKSGGGPELLPLRAIDNGRNHSVPIKSLSSDSSTSLDTIRSLHSLKQINQEHCFVDLDLTFIPDNRLAFKPELPQSLTVDSTLKAMNIYSTFPIPVSIDGEFLMDEQLLQYTLPNIRRQFDSYLIELKQLVGKVPVPRPFYNSVNSLSKLSAKEAYVPKFEFLSETINLQNKWKFDEKNNVYKACVKFPLAMGSKQISNSTICLVPTFESCLVNQFYMVHFHVSMKKSKKYCVFKFPLKVI
;
A
#
# COMPACT_ATOMS: atom_id res chain seq x y z
N MET A 1 -10.82 0.32 21.93
CA MET A 1 -10.22 0.56 23.26
C MET A 1 -10.04 2.06 23.42
N TYR A 2 -10.71 2.70 24.38
CA TYR A 2 -10.51 4.14 24.64
C TYR A 2 -9.18 4.30 25.39
N ASP A 3 -8.24 5.04 24.81
CA ASP A 3 -7.07 5.46 25.57
C ASP A 3 -7.54 6.51 26.58
N LEU A 4 -7.63 6.13 27.85
CA LEU A 4 -8.05 7.01 28.94
C LEU A 4 -7.10 8.20 29.12
N ASN A 5 -5.88 8.16 28.58
CA ASN A 5 -4.98 9.31 28.53
C ASN A 5 -5.44 10.35 27.49
N ALA A 6 -6.06 9.88 26.40
CA ALA A 6 -6.60 10.70 25.31
C ALA A 6 -8.03 11.20 25.55
N CYS A 7 -8.77 10.53 26.44
CA CYS A 7 -10.06 11.02 26.93
C CYS A 7 -9.89 11.82 28.23
N TYR A 8 -10.83 12.71 28.52
CA TYR A 8 -10.86 13.38 29.81
C TYR A 8 -11.38 12.39 30.88
N HIS A 9 -10.55 12.04 31.87
CA HIS A 9 -10.88 11.08 32.92
C HIS A 9 -10.80 11.75 34.31
N ALA A 10 -11.63 11.32 35.26
CA ALA A 10 -11.74 11.94 36.59
C ALA A 10 -10.60 11.57 37.55
N GLY A 11 -9.92 10.45 37.31
CA GLY A 11 -8.73 10.00 38.02
C GLY A 11 -7.46 10.69 37.54
N HIS A 12 -6.48 10.80 38.44
CA HIS A 12 -5.16 11.37 38.18
C HIS A 12 -4.40 10.49 37.17
N ILE A 13 -4.29 10.96 35.93
CA ILE A 13 -3.47 10.33 34.91
C ILE A 13 -2.20 11.18 34.79
N PRO A 14 -1.02 10.65 35.16
CA PRO A 14 0.23 11.39 35.05
C PRO A 14 0.47 11.80 33.60
N VAL A 15 0.92 13.05 33.42
CA VAL A 15 1.27 13.60 32.11
C VAL A 15 2.59 12.95 31.70
N THR A 16 2.47 11.76 31.09
CA THR A 16 3.55 10.85 30.68
C THR A 16 4.24 10.10 31.83
N ALA A 17 4.94 9.01 31.50
CA ALA A 17 5.91 8.34 32.36
C ALA A 17 7.13 9.24 32.75
N TYR A 18 7.14 10.53 32.37
CA TYR A 18 8.33 11.39 32.42
C TYR A 18 8.07 12.89 32.73
N GLY A 19 6.91 13.31 33.28
CA GLY A 19 6.64 14.75 33.48
C GLY A 19 5.71 15.10 34.64
N THR A 20 6.05 16.16 35.37
CA THR A 20 5.55 16.57 36.70
C THR A 20 4.04 16.67 36.87
N ASN A 21 3.56 16.20 38.03
CA ASN A 21 2.19 16.35 38.54
C ASN A 21 1.81 17.84 38.63
N GLY A 22 1.15 18.38 37.61
CA GLY A 22 0.80 19.80 37.54
C GLY A 22 -0.70 20.02 37.49
N THR A 23 -1.32 20.36 38.62
CA THR A 23 -2.49 21.25 38.67
C THR A 23 -2.11 22.60 38.04
N LEU A 24 -2.99 23.16 37.18
CA LEU A 24 -2.87 24.45 36.47
C LEU A 24 -1.51 25.18 36.61
N GLN A 25 -0.44 24.61 36.03
CA GLN A 25 0.90 25.19 36.13
C GLN A 25 1.18 26.03 34.90
N LYS A 26 1.70 27.24 35.08
CA LYS A 26 2.15 28.05 33.95
C LYS A 26 3.46 27.52 33.41
N ASP A 27 3.47 27.14 32.13
CA ASP A 27 4.65 26.74 31.38
C ASP A 27 5.57 27.96 31.20
N SER A 28 6.80 27.87 31.71
CA SER A 28 7.77 28.95 31.66
C SER A 28 8.28 29.24 30.24
N SER A 29 8.15 28.29 29.31
CA SER A 29 8.67 28.42 27.95
C SER A 29 7.75 29.27 27.05
N ASP A 30 6.43 29.19 27.23
CA ASP A 30 5.47 29.84 26.34
C ASP A 30 4.27 30.49 27.05
N ASN A 31 4.33 30.58 28.39
CA ASN A 31 3.29 31.17 29.23
C ASN A 31 1.91 30.49 29.15
N THR A 32 1.81 29.27 28.59
CA THR A 32 0.56 28.49 28.56
C THR A 32 0.27 27.81 29.89
N PHE A 33 -0.99 27.45 30.16
CA PHE A 33 -1.36 26.70 31.37
C PHE A 33 -1.39 25.20 31.07
N ILE A 34 -0.57 24.43 31.77
CA ILE A 34 -0.58 22.97 31.71
C ILE A 34 -1.77 22.45 32.53
N GLY A 35 -2.68 21.73 31.87
CA GLY A 35 -3.87 21.16 32.51
C GLY A 35 -5.01 22.15 32.76
N PHE A 36 -5.85 21.82 33.74
CA PHE A 36 -7.00 22.63 34.17
C PHE A 36 -6.90 22.94 35.67
N ASP A 37 -7.73 23.88 36.12
CA ASP A 37 -7.90 24.19 37.54
C ASP A 37 -8.69 23.08 38.27
N GLU A 38 -8.86 23.21 39.59
CA GLU A 38 -9.60 22.24 40.41
C GLU A 38 -11.07 22.07 39.96
N HIS A 39 -11.66 23.13 39.42
CA HIS A 39 -13.02 23.16 38.89
C HIS A 39 -13.14 22.69 37.45
N ARG A 40 -12.01 22.32 36.82
CA ARG A 40 -11.94 21.77 35.46
C ARG A 40 -12.45 22.77 34.43
N SER A 41 -12.21 24.04 34.68
CA SER A 41 -12.64 25.14 33.85
C SER A 41 -11.59 25.48 32.79
N ILE A 42 -12.07 25.82 31.58
CA ILE A 42 -11.27 26.47 30.55
C ILE A 42 -11.48 27.97 30.73
N ILE A 43 -10.42 28.71 31.01
CA ILE A 43 -10.52 30.14 31.30
C ILE A 43 -10.45 30.90 29.97
N PRO A 44 -11.48 31.69 29.61
CA PRO A 44 -11.46 32.49 28.39
C PRO A 44 -10.25 33.43 28.34
N GLY A 45 -9.64 33.57 27.16
CA GLY A 45 -8.47 34.44 26.95
C GLY A 45 -7.13 33.79 27.32
N TYR A 46 -7.13 32.59 27.88
CA TYR A 46 -5.93 31.84 28.21
C TYR A 46 -5.75 30.61 27.33
N ILE A 47 -4.50 30.24 27.09
CA ILE A 47 -4.14 29.05 26.31
C ILE A 47 -3.84 27.92 27.30
N HIS A 48 -4.62 26.84 27.20
CA HIS A 48 -4.41 25.63 27.97
C HIS A 48 -3.69 24.57 27.12
N LYS A 49 -2.75 23.84 27.72
CA LYS A 49 -1.93 22.80 27.08
C LYS A 49 -2.11 21.47 27.80
N LYS A 50 -2.26 20.40 27.03
CA LYS A 50 -2.24 19.00 27.52
C LYS A 50 -1.45 18.15 26.55
N PHE A 51 -0.62 17.25 27.08
CA PHE A 51 0.14 16.29 26.30
C PHE A 51 -0.61 14.97 26.20
N PHE A 52 -0.53 14.36 25.02
CA PHE A 52 -1.09 13.05 24.72
C PHE A 52 0.00 12.19 24.12
N THR A 53 0.02 10.91 24.48
CA THR A 53 0.91 9.92 23.89
C THR A 53 0.06 8.76 23.42
N PHE A 54 0.19 8.42 22.14
CA PHE A 54 -0.51 7.29 21.53
C PHE A 54 0.53 6.40 20.87
N LYS A 55 0.25 5.10 20.87
CA LYS A 55 1.02 4.10 20.12
C LYS A 55 0.21 3.70 18.91
N LEU A 56 0.81 3.77 17.72
CA LEU A 56 0.18 3.24 16.51
C LEU A 56 0.18 1.70 16.59
N PRO A 57 -0.98 1.05 16.36
CA PRO A 57 -1.05 -0.41 16.36
C PRO A 57 -0.39 -0.97 15.09
N PHE A 58 0.07 -2.22 15.17
CA PHE A 58 0.62 -2.96 14.02
C PHE A 58 -0.45 -3.34 12.99
N SER A 59 -1.69 -3.51 13.45
CA SER A 59 -2.84 -3.83 12.63
C SER A 59 -3.95 -2.81 12.84
N LEU A 60 -4.68 -2.53 11.77
CA LEU A 60 -5.92 -1.80 11.78
C LEU A 60 -6.99 -2.61 12.53
N LEU A 61 -8.11 -1.97 12.85
CA LEU A 61 -9.22 -2.65 13.51
C LEU A 61 -9.81 -3.73 12.59
N ASP A 62 -10.30 -4.82 13.17
CA ASP A 62 -11.03 -5.91 12.49
C ASP A 62 -12.22 -5.41 11.64
N THR A 63 -12.82 -4.31 12.04
CA THR A 63 -13.88 -3.61 11.28
C THR A 63 -13.41 -2.90 10.01
N THR A 64 -12.11 -2.81 9.76
CA THR A 64 -11.56 -2.13 8.57
C THR A 64 -11.74 -2.96 7.30
N CYS A 65 -11.67 -4.28 7.42
CA CYS A 65 -11.86 -5.22 6.31
C CYS A 65 -13.13 -6.07 6.57
N PRO A 66 -14.18 -5.95 5.74
CA PRO A 66 -15.38 -6.78 5.89
C PRO A 66 -15.09 -8.28 5.83
N ASP A 67 -14.10 -8.66 5.03
CA ASP A 67 -13.69 -10.05 4.78
C ASP A 67 -12.54 -10.50 5.71
N GLN A 68 -12.08 -9.63 6.63
CA GLN A 68 -11.04 -9.91 7.65
C GLN A 68 -9.75 -10.51 7.08
N LEU A 69 -9.38 -10.13 5.86
CA LEU A 69 -8.13 -10.53 5.23
C LEU A 69 -6.94 -9.87 5.95
N GLN A 70 -5.96 -10.67 6.36
CA GLN A 70 -4.83 -10.20 7.18
C GLN A 70 -4.02 -9.11 6.47
N GLU A 71 -3.80 -9.29 5.17
CA GLU A 71 -3.09 -8.36 4.30
C GLU A 71 -3.74 -6.97 4.31
N HIS A 72 -5.09 -6.92 4.34
CA HIS A 72 -5.87 -5.69 4.37
C HIS A 72 -5.92 -5.02 5.76
N MET A 73 -5.49 -5.72 6.79
CA MET A 73 -5.51 -5.23 8.17
C MET A 73 -4.14 -4.73 8.63
N HIS A 74 -3.09 -4.77 7.80
CA HIS A 74 -1.80 -4.18 8.16
C HIS A 74 -1.85 -2.65 8.26
N LEU A 75 -1.01 -2.06 9.13
CA LEU A 75 -0.80 -0.62 9.12
C LEU A 75 -0.19 -0.19 7.78
N LEU A 76 -0.82 0.77 7.12
CA LEU A 76 -0.45 1.21 5.79
C LEU A 76 0.49 2.42 5.85
N PRO A 77 1.40 2.60 4.89
CA PRO A 77 2.15 3.83 4.77
C PRO A 77 1.21 4.98 4.40
N SER A 78 1.59 6.21 4.74
CA SER A 78 0.96 7.37 4.13
C SER A 78 1.20 7.36 2.63
N PHE A 79 0.12 7.46 1.87
CA PHE A 79 0.09 7.27 0.42
C PHE A 79 -0.82 8.30 -0.21
N GLY A 80 -0.44 8.85 -1.36
CA GLY A 80 -1.24 9.78 -2.12
C GLY A 80 -1.54 11.10 -1.42
N PHE A 81 -2.34 11.92 -2.09
CA PHE A 81 -2.76 13.24 -1.62
C PHE A 81 -4.21 13.50 -2.03
N ASP A 82 -5.08 13.71 -1.05
CA ASP A 82 -6.48 14.05 -1.27
C ASP A 82 -6.64 15.58 -1.37
N GLU A 83 -6.76 16.06 -2.61
CA GLU A 83 -6.93 17.47 -2.96
C GLU A 83 -8.24 18.05 -2.37
N ASP A 84 -9.30 17.24 -2.26
CA ASP A 84 -10.60 17.67 -1.78
C ASP A 84 -10.60 17.88 -0.25
N SER A 85 -9.83 17.06 0.48
CA SER A 85 -9.76 17.12 1.95
C SER A 85 -9.17 18.41 2.51
N LEU A 86 -8.37 19.14 1.71
CA LEU A 86 -7.62 20.31 2.16
C LEU A 86 -8.27 21.64 1.77
N GLY A 87 -9.40 21.61 1.06
CA GLY A 87 -10.26 22.77 0.79
C GLY A 87 -9.53 23.99 0.23
N THR A 88 -9.63 24.21 -1.08
CA THR A 88 -9.17 25.42 -1.80
C THR A 88 -7.68 25.57 -2.10
N LEU A 89 -6.92 24.47 -2.16
CA LEU A 89 -5.56 24.52 -2.72
C LEU A 89 -5.58 24.24 -4.21
N ASP A 90 -4.97 25.16 -4.95
CA ASP A 90 -4.64 25.19 -6.37
C ASP A 90 -4.82 23.83 -7.09
N GLU A 91 -5.78 23.76 -8.02
CA GLU A 91 -6.08 22.57 -8.84
C GLU A 91 -4.86 22.05 -9.64
N ASN A 92 -3.79 22.86 -9.72
CA ASN A 92 -2.54 22.57 -10.41
C ASN A 92 -1.36 22.38 -9.45
N LEU A 93 -1.57 21.72 -8.30
CA LEU A 93 -0.51 21.39 -7.35
C LEU A 93 0.47 20.35 -7.96
N GLU A 94 1.35 20.78 -8.85
CA GLU A 94 2.39 19.93 -9.42
C GLU A 94 3.56 19.78 -8.44
N ILE A 95 4.20 18.62 -8.50
CA ILE A 95 5.38 18.32 -7.68
C ILE A 95 6.54 19.17 -8.19
N ASP A 96 7.20 19.89 -7.29
CA ASP A 96 8.41 20.63 -7.63
C ASP A 96 9.47 19.65 -8.16
N PRO A 97 9.94 19.80 -9.42
CA PRO A 97 10.85 18.84 -10.04
C PRO A 97 12.25 18.78 -9.40
N ILE A 98 12.62 19.82 -8.64
CA ILE A 98 13.89 19.93 -7.91
C ILE A 98 13.75 19.35 -6.50
N LEU A 99 12.67 19.66 -5.78
CA LEU A 99 12.46 19.17 -4.41
C LEU A 99 11.91 17.74 -4.35
N GLY A 100 11.18 17.31 -5.38
CA GLY A 100 10.50 16.01 -5.42
C GLY A 100 9.24 15.93 -4.58
N TYR A 101 8.79 17.04 -4.00
CA TYR A 101 7.52 17.13 -3.27
C TYR A 101 6.95 18.55 -3.32
N LYS A 102 5.66 18.68 -2.99
CA LYS A 102 4.98 19.96 -2.74
C LYS A 102 4.19 19.89 -1.44
N ARG A 103 4.09 21.02 -0.74
CA ARG A 103 3.41 21.14 0.56
C ARG A 103 2.46 22.34 0.55
N CYS A 104 1.39 22.25 1.34
CA CYS A 104 0.60 23.41 1.73
C CYS A 104 1.39 24.25 2.75
N GLU A 105 1.88 25.42 2.34
CA GLU A 105 2.71 26.28 3.21
C GLU A 105 1.92 26.83 4.41
N GLU A 106 0.62 27.03 4.23
CA GLU A 106 -0.27 27.65 5.22
C GLU A 106 -0.67 26.69 6.36
N VAL A 107 -0.50 25.38 6.17
CA VAL A 107 -0.97 24.35 7.11
C VAL A 107 0.23 23.55 7.62
N TYR A 108 0.59 23.79 8.88
CA TYR A 108 1.68 23.04 9.49
C TYR A 108 1.29 21.56 9.70
N GLY A 109 2.18 20.63 9.34
CA GLY A 109 1.89 19.20 9.43
C GLY A 109 0.98 18.65 8.33
N SER A 110 0.56 19.48 7.36
CA SER A 110 -0.28 19.03 6.24
C SER A 110 0.34 17.83 5.52
N PRO A 111 -0.50 16.99 4.89
CA PRO A 111 -0.03 16.06 3.88
C PRO A 111 0.83 16.80 2.83
N ILE A 112 1.77 16.08 2.26
CA ILE A 112 2.58 16.57 1.15
C ILE A 112 2.25 15.75 -0.08
N LYS A 113 2.31 16.39 -1.25
CA LYS A 113 2.21 15.70 -2.52
C LYS A 113 3.62 15.26 -2.92
N VAL A 114 3.80 13.96 -3.11
CA VAL A 114 5.06 13.33 -3.55
C VAL A 114 4.78 12.51 -4.80
N ASN A 115 5.83 12.10 -5.51
CA ASN A 115 5.67 11.18 -6.63
C ASN A 115 5.63 9.73 -6.12
N ASP A 116 4.56 9.40 -5.39
CA ASP A 116 4.29 8.06 -4.85
C ASP A 116 3.46 7.18 -5.80
N MET A 117 3.25 7.66 -7.04
CA MET A 117 2.50 6.98 -8.09
C MET A 117 1.01 6.80 -7.80
N ALA A 118 0.47 7.44 -6.75
CA ALA A 118 -0.94 7.41 -6.43
C ALA A 118 -1.80 7.97 -7.56
N LEU A 119 -2.98 7.39 -7.75
CA LEU A 119 -3.98 7.91 -8.67
C LEU A 119 -4.66 9.15 -8.07
N LYS A 120 -5.18 10.02 -8.93
CA LYS A 120 -5.93 11.19 -8.50
C LYS A 120 -7.10 10.77 -7.59
N GLY A 121 -7.19 11.39 -6.41
CA GLY A 121 -8.22 11.12 -5.40
C GLY A 121 -7.96 9.90 -4.52
N GLN A 122 -6.90 9.13 -4.73
CA GLN A 122 -6.50 8.05 -3.83
C GLN A 122 -5.51 8.56 -2.81
N SER A 123 -5.82 8.37 -1.53
CA SER A 123 -4.86 8.62 -0.46
C SER A 123 -5.13 7.80 0.79
N ILE A 124 -4.08 7.62 1.58
CA ILE A 124 -4.08 7.09 2.93
C ILE A 124 -3.41 8.17 3.78
N SER A 125 -4.20 8.85 4.60
CA SER A 125 -3.72 9.89 5.50
C SER A 125 -4.07 9.58 6.94
N TYR A 126 -3.18 9.97 7.84
CA TYR A 126 -3.36 9.81 9.27
C TYR A 126 -3.45 11.18 9.91
N PHE A 127 -4.38 11.34 10.85
CA PHE A 127 -4.52 12.57 11.62
C PHE A 127 -5.01 12.26 13.03
N ILE A 128 -4.62 13.13 13.95
CA ILE A 128 -5.24 13.22 15.28
C ILE A 128 -6.36 14.23 15.14
N ARG A 129 -7.58 13.83 15.51
CA ARG A 129 -8.71 14.73 15.58
C ARG A 129 -9.00 15.10 17.02
N VAL A 130 -9.01 16.39 17.30
CA VAL A 130 -9.46 16.95 18.58
C VAL A 130 -10.83 17.54 18.37
N GLN A 131 -11.81 17.09 19.17
CA GLN A 131 -13.18 17.59 19.13
C GLN A 131 -13.54 18.19 20.48
N MET A 132 -14.03 19.43 20.47
CA MET A 132 -14.68 20.05 21.61
C MET A 132 -16.18 19.77 21.51
N ILE A 133 -16.71 19.07 22.50
CA ILE A 133 -18.11 18.65 22.54
C ILE A 133 -18.82 19.40 23.67
N GLY A 134 -19.99 19.95 23.38
CA GLY A 134 -20.83 20.66 24.34
C GLY A 134 -22.26 20.12 24.35
N ARG A 135 -23.06 20.54 25.33
CA ARG A 135 -24.49 20.22 25.34
C ARG A 135 -25.24 21.10 24.34
N HIS A 136 -26.19 20.50 23.62
CA HIS A 136 -26.99 21.19 22.61
C HIS A 136 -27.76 22.39 23.18
N ASP A 137 -28.43 22.21 24.30
CA ASP A 137 -29.26 23.23 24.97
C ASP A 137 -28.47 24.45 25.46
N VAL A 138 -27.20 24.25 25.80
CA VAL A 138 -26.29 25.34 26.17
C VAL A 138 -25.78 26.03 24.91
N ALA A 139 -25.37 25.26 23.90
CA ALA A 139 -24.68 25.78 22.73
C ALA A 139 -25.62 26.48 21.72
N GLU A 140 -26.89 26.09 21.66
CA GLU A 140 -27.95 26.76 20.88
C GLU A 140 -28.10 28.23 21.27
N LYS A 141 -27.81 28.59 22.53
CA LYS A 141 -27.83 29.98 23.00
C LYS A 141 -26.73 30.85 22.39
N PHE A 142 -25.66 30.24 21.88
CA PHE A 142 -24.45 30.94 21.42
C PHE A 142 -24.18 30.75 19.92
N ILE A 143 -24.70 29.70 19.29
CA ILE A 143 -24.43 29.36 17.88
C ILE A 143 -25.71 29.56 17.04
N ARG A 144 -25.74 30.64 16.25
CA ARG A 144 -26.90 31.07 15.45
C ARG A 144 -27.33 30.12 14.33
N LYS A 145 -26.47 29.18 13.92
CA LYS A 145 -26.74 28.16 12.90
C LYS A 145 -26.20 26.82 13.38
N MET A 146 -26.90 26.18 14.31
CA MET A 146 -26.63 24.80 14.67
C MET A 146 -27.20 23.84 13.61
N PRO A 147 -26.47 22.78 13.22
CA PRO A 147 -27.07 21.69 12.45
C PRO A 147 -28.22 21.08 13.27
N LYS A 148 -29.37 20.83 12.62
CA LYS A 148 -30.55 20.26 13.29
C LYS A 148 -30.18 18.93 13.96
N SER A 149 -30.48 18.83 15.26
CA SER A 149 -30.12 17.71 16.12
C SER A 149 -30.60 16.35 15.57
N ASN A 150 -29.66 15.41 15.47
CA ASN A 150 -29.93 13.98 15.42
C ASN A 150 -29.99 13.46 16.86
N ASN A 151 -31.16 13.42 17.52
CA ASN A 151 -31.47 12.73 18.81
C ASN A 151 -30.43 12.74 19.97
N SER A 152 -29.35 13.51 19.89
CA SER A 152 -28.20 13.49 20.79
C SER A 152 -28.21 14.76 21.62
N PRO A 153 -28.01 14.67 22.95
CA PRO A 153 -27.91 15.86 23.80
C PRO A 153 -26.60 16.63 23.60
N PHE A 154 -25.67 16.13 22.78
CA PHE A 154 -24.34 16.70 22.56
C PHE A 154 -24.12 17.16 21.11
N VAL A 155 -23.35 18.24 20.96
CA VAL A 155 -22.96 18.86 19.69
C VAL A 155 -21.45 19.09 19.65
N VAL A 156 -20.84 18.96 18.47
CA VAL A 156 -19.45 19.33 18.25
C VAL A 156 -19.38 20.86 18.12
N LEU A 157 -18.74 21.52 19.07
CA LEU A 157 -18.55 22.98 19.09
C LEU A 157 -17.40 23.41 18.19
N LYS A 158 -16.33 22.61 18.19
CA LYS A 158 -15.12 22.85 17.41
C LYS A 158 -14.42 21.53 17.12
N ASN A 159 -13.80 21.44 15.95
CA ASN A 159 -12.92 20.35 15.57
C ASN A 159 -11.61 20.91 15.03
N GLU A 160 -10.52 20.22 15.30
CA GLU A 160 -9.21 20.49 14.70
C GLU A 160 -8.57 19.14 14.34
N ASN A 161 -7.92 19.09 13.18
CA ASN A 161 -7.20 17.90 12.72
C ASN A 161 -5.70 18.23 12.64
N TYR A 162 -4.88 17.37 13.22
CA TYR A 162 -3.43 17.44 13.07
C TYR A 162 -2.94 16.23 12.27
N HIS A 163 -2.51 16.47 11.03
CA HIS A 163 -2.05 15.43 10.13
C HIS A 163 -0.61 15.00 10.47
N PHE A 164 -0.33 13.72 10.28
CA PHE A 164 1.02 13.18 10.39
C PHE A 164 1.22 12.06 9.37
N ARG A 165 2.48 11.77 9.06
CA ARG A 165 2.84 10.74 8.08
C ARG A 165 3.28 9.47 8.80
N VAL A 166 2.79 8.34 8.32
CA VAL A 166 3.18 7.01 8.76
C VAL A 166 4.11 6.42 7.72
N ASP A 167 5.24 5.92 8.20
CA ASP A 167 6.13 5.07 7.41
C ASP A 167 5.99 3.64 7.92
N ALA A 168 5.50 2.75 7.06
CA ALA A 168 5.22 1.35 7.41
C ALA A 168 6.44 0.43 7.21
N SER A 169 7.56 0.97 6.73
CA SER A 169 8.75 0.20 6.34
C SER A 169 9.31 -0.70 7.45
N ASP A 170 9.70 -0.09 8.57
CA ASP A 170 10.25 -0.79 9.73
C ASP A 170 9.28 -1.85 10.32
N TYR A 171 7.97 -1.70 10.06
CA TYR A 171 6.93 -2.60 10.58
C TYR A 171 6.82 -3.87 9.75
N GLN A 172 6.88 -3.77 8.42
CA GLN A 172 6.79 -4.93 7.52
C GLN A 172 7.97 -5.89 7.70
N ALA A 173 9.16 -5.38 8.01
CA ALA A 173 10.32 -6.21 8.36
C ALA A 173 10.12 -7.02 9.66
N THR A 174 9.43 -6.47 10.65
CA THR A 174 9.16 -7.15 11.94
C THR A 174 7.98 -8.13 11.90
N VAL A 175 6.98 -7.90 11.04
CA VAL A 175 5.84 -8.81 10.89
C VAL A 175 6.32 -10.17 10.35
N ASN A 176 7.21 -10.17 9.35
CA ASN A 176 7.84 -11.39 8.82
C ASN A 176 8.55 -12.23 9.91
N LEU A 177 9.13 -11.59 10.93
CA LEU A 177 9.72 -12.27 12.09
C LEU A 177 8.65 -12.82 13.05
N SER A 178 7.59 -12.06 13.31
CA SER A 178 6.52 -12.42 14.27
C SER A 178 5.56 -13.51 13.77
N GLU A 179 5.42 -13.63 12.45
CA GLU A 179 4.62 -14.68 11.80
C GLU A 179 5.15 -16.10 12.05
N SER A 180 6.40 -16.22 12.52
CA SER A 180 7.02 -17.49 12.93
C SER A 180 6.72 -17.87 14.40
N VAL A 181 6.20 -16.95 15.23
CA VAL A 181 6.14 -17.12 16.70
C VAL A 181 4.72 -17.19 17.27
N ILE A 182 3.70 -16.64 16.61
CA ILE A 182 2.35 -16.55 17.18
C ILE A 182 1.37 -17.48 16.46
N GLY A 183 1.27 -18.71 16.95
CA GLY A 183 0.23 -19.68 16.60
C GLY A 183 -1.15 -19.26 17.14
N CYS A 184 -1.84 -18.36 16.44
CA CYS A 184 -3.24 -18.06 16.69
C CYS A 184 -4.14 -18.75 15.66
N ASN A 185 -5.06 -19.56 16.16
CA ASN A 185 -6.01 -20.35 15.41
C ASN A 185 -7.04 -19.48 14.66
N HIS A 186 -6.84 -19.31 13.36
CA HIS A 186 -7.89 -19.51 12.37
C HIS A 186 -7.26 -20.07 11.09
N LEU A 187 -7.53 -21.35 10.85
CA LEU A 187 -7.28 -22.02 9.58
C LEU A 187 -8.02 -21.25 8.48
N ILE A 188 -7.29 -20.49 7.65
CA ILE A 188 -7.48 -20.24 6.20
C ILE A 188 -6.60 -19.03 5.82
N SER A 189 -5.82 -19.19 4.73
CA SER A 189 -5.09 -18.16 3.98
C SER A 189 -3.60 -17.88 4.25
N ARG A 190 -2.82 -18.80 4.82
CA ARG A 190 -1.42 -18.90 4.35
C ARG A 190 -1.41 -19.85 3.15
N ASN A 191 -1.37 -19.26 1.94
CA ASN A 191 -1.16 -19.89 0.62
C ASN A 191 -2.39 -20.25 -0.25
N ILE A 192 -3.53 -19.55 -0.15
CA ILE A 192 -4.54 -19.65 -1.23
C ILE A 192 -4.25 -18.58 -2.27
N ARG A 193 -4.03 -19.00 -3.52
CA ARG A 193 -3.69 -18.07 -4.61
C ARG A 193 -4.83 -17.11 -4.92
N THR A 194 -4.54 -15.93 -5.44
CA THR A 194 -5.59 -14.95 -5.81
C THR A 194 -6.62 -15.54 -6.76
N TYR A 195 -6.17 -16.31 -7.76
CA TYR A 195 -7.10 -17.00 -8.68
C TYR A 195 -7.99 -18.01 -7.97
N GLU A 196 -7.44 -18.77 -7.02
CA GLU A 196 -8.23 -19.72 -6.23
C GLU A 196 -9.24 -18.97 -5.36
N GLN A 197 -8.84 -17.88 -4.70
CA GLN A 197 -9.75 -17.03 -3.94
C GLN A 197 -10.89 -16.49 -4.81
N LEU A 198 -10.57 -16.00 -6.02
CA LEU A 198 -11.56 -15.52 -7.00
C LEU A 198 -12.53 -16.63 -7.42
N THR A 199 -12.03 -17.84 -7.71
CA THR A 199 -12.89 -18.98 -8.06
C THR A 199 -13.79 -19.41 -6.90
N HIS A 200 -13.27 -19.47 -5.68
CA HIS A 200 -14.09 -19.78 -4.50
C HIS A 200 -15.16 -18.72 -4.28
N PHE A 201 -14.79 -17.45 -4.38
CA PHE A 201 -15.73 -16.35 -4.24
C PHE A 201 -16.80 -16.39 -5.34
N GLU A 202 -16.43 -16.62 -6.59
CA GLU A 202 -17.39 -16.76 -7.68
C GLU A 202 -18.39 -17.89 -7.43
N ASN A 203 -17.93 -19.08 -7.04
CA ASN A 203 -18.82 -20.20 -6.71
C ASN A 203 -19.79 -19.82 -5.58
N PHE A 204 -19.30 -19.08 -4.58
CA PHE A 204 -20.15 -18.52 -3.53
C PHE A 204 -21.16 -17.50 -4.07
N VAL A 205 -20.78 -16.64 -5.02
CA VAL A 205 -21.71 -15.70 -5.69
C VAL A 205 -22.79 -16.46 -6.44
N ILE A 206 -22.43 -17.45 -7.25
CA ILE A 206 -23.37 -18.25 -8.05
C ILE A 206 -24.39 -18.93 -7.15
N LYS A 207 -23.91 -19.61 -6.10
CA LYS A 207 -24.77 -20.28 -5.12
C LYS A 207 -25.73 -19.29 -4.45
N THR A 208 -25.18 -18.20 -3.91
CA THR A 208 -25.98 -17.18 -3.22
C THR A 208 -27.01 -16.52 -4.14
N LEU A 209 -26.66 -16.28 -5.41
CA LEU A 209 -27.58 -15.75 -6.41
C LEU A 209 -28.74 -16.70 -6.67
N GLN A 210 -28.47 -18.00 -6.76
CA GLN A 210 -29.50 -19.02 -6.93
C GLN A 210 -30.42 -19.09 -5.72
N GLU A 211 -29.87 -19.10 -4.50
CA GLU A 211 -30.66 -19.04 -3.26
C GLU A 211 -31.58 -17.80 -3.24
N LEU A 212 -31.06 -16.62 -3.59
CA LEU A 212 -31.84 -15.38 -3.62
C LEU A 212 -32.95 -15.41 -4.69
N LYS A 213 -32.68 -16.00 -5.86
CA LYS A 213 -33.69 -16.19 -6.92
C LYS A 213 -34.80 -17.14 -6.46
N THR A 214 -34.45 -18.24 -5.80
CA THR A 214 -35.42 -19.19 -5.22
C THR A 214 -36.27 -18.50 -4.16
N LYS A 215 -35.66 -17.74 -3.24
CA LYS A 215 -36.41 -16.98 -2.23
C LYS A 215 -37.37 -15.97 -2.86
N LYS A 216 -36.96 -15.31 -3.94
CA LYS A 216 -37.86 -14.42 -4.70
C LYS A 216 -39.07 -15.19 -5.24
N GLN A 217 -38.86 -16.35 -5.85
CA GLN A 217 -39.96 -17.19 -6.37
C GLN A 217 -40.89 -17.68 -5.26
N LEU A 218 -40.36 -18.04 -4.09
CA LEU A 218 -41.17 -18.46 -2.93
C LEU A 218 -42.03 -17.31 -2.39
N ILE A 219 -41.46 -16.10 -2.29
CA ILE A 219 -42.22 -14.90 -1.91
C ILE A 219 -43.32 -14.60 -2.93
N GLU A 220 -43.01 -14.68 -4.23
CA GLU A 220 -44.00 -14.52 -5.32
C GLU A 220 -45.09 -15.61 -5.27
N GLY A 221 -44.73 -16.82 -4.81
CA GLY A 221 -45.65 -17.94 -4.56
C GLY A 221 -46.42 -17.87 -3.24
N GLY A 222 -46.26 -16.80 -2.44
CA GLY A 222 -46.99 -16.59 -1.19
C GLY A 222 -46.34 -17.16 0.08
N ILE A 223 -45.16 -17.78 -0.03
CA ILE A 223 -44.40 -18.29 1.12
C ILE A 223 -43.51 -17.16 1.64
N VAL A 224 -44.03 -16.37 2.58
CA VAL A 224 -43.37 -15.17 3.13
C VAL A 224 -42.54 -15.48 4.39
N ASN A 225 -42.77 -16.63 5.03
CA ASN A 225 -42.05 -17.00 6.24
C ASN A 225 -40.58 -17.34 5.92
N ARG A 226 -39.66 -16.59 6.53
CA ARG A 226 -38.22 -16.74 6.29
C ARG A 226 -37.68 -18.11 6.67
N ARG A 227 -38.15 -18.73 7.76
CA ARG A 227 -37.66 -20.06 8.19
C ARG A 227 -38.08 -21.13 7.20
N GLU A 228 -39.34 -21.07 6.76
CA GLU A 228 -39.88 -21.97 5.75
C GLU A 228 -39.14 -21.82 4.41
N GLN A 229 -38.83 -20.58 4.00
CA GLN A 229 -37.96 -20.33 2.85
C GLN A 229 -36.58 -20.96 3.00
N ASP A 230 -35.93 -20.80 4.16
CA ASP A 230 -34.59 -21.31 4.42
C ASP A 230 -34.57 -22.85 4.44
N GLU A 231 -35.60 -23.51 4.99
CA GLU A 231 -35.76 -24.97 4.96
C GLU A 231 -35.94 -25.53 3.55
N ILE A 232 -36.78 -24.88 2.73
CA ILE A 232 -36.99 -25.27 1.33
C ILE A 232 -35.69 -25.11 0.53
N VAL A 233 -34.99 -23.98 0.67
CA VAL A 233 -33.71 -23.74 0.00
C VAL A 233 -32.68 -24.80 0.40
N ALA A 234 -32.55 -25.10 1.70
CA ALA A 234 -31.63 -26.12 2.18
C ALA A 234 -31.95 -27.52 1.63
N SER A 235 -33.23 -27.85 1.44
CA SER A 235 -33.64 -29.13 0.84
C SER A 235 -33.26 -29.27 -0.63
N LEU A 236 -33.24 -28.16 -1.38
CA LEU A 236 -32.87 -28.12 -2.80
C LEU A 236 -31.36 -28.23 -3.03
N GLU A 237 -30.53 -27.77 -2.07
CA GLU A 237 -29.06 -27.82 -2.17
C GLU A 237 -28.49 -29.25 -2.09
N VAL A 238 -29.16 -30.17 -1.40
CA VAL A 238 -28.72 -31.57 -1.24
C VAL A 238 -28.73 -32.32 -2.58
N ASP A 239 -29.58 -31.93 -3.53
CA ASP A 239 -29.71 -32.56 -4.84
C ASP A 239 -28.74 -32.01 -5.91
N GLU A 240 -28.31 -30.74 -5.80
CA GLU A 240 -27.46 -30.08 -6.81
C GLU A 240 -25.95 -30.21 -6.57
N SER A 241 -25.54 -30.71 -5.41
CA SER A 241 -24.14 -30.99 -5.05
C SER A 241 -23.41 -31.93 -6.03
N LYS A 242 -24.15 -32.59 -6.94
CA LYS A 242 -23.64 -33.50 -7.96
C LYS A 242 -23.47 -32.87 -9.36
N LYS A 243 -23.84 -31.60 -9.56
CA LYS A 243 -23.92 -30.97 -10.91
C LYS A 243 -23.17 -29.64 -11.08
N LEU A 244 -22.42 -29.17 -10.09
CA LEU A 244 -21.57 -27.99 -10.27
C LEU A 244 -20.37 -28.32 -11.17
N THR A 245 -20.56 -28.10 -12.47
CA THR A 245 -19.47 -27.99 -13.44
C THR A 245 -18.52 -26.90 -12.99
N GLN A 246 -17.26 -27.33 -12.81
CA GLN A 246 -16.09 -26.51 -12.57
C GLN A 246 -16.01 -25.36 -13.58
N PHE A 247 -15.29 -24.29 -13.21
CA PHE A 247 -14.76 -23.28 -14.12
C PHE A 247 -14.46 -23.93 -15.48
N PRO A 248 -15.01 -23.43 -16.61
CA PRO A 248 -14.42 -23.80 -17.88
C PRO A 248 -12.95 -23.40 -17.78
N SER A 249 -12.06 -24.35 -18.03
CA SER A 249 -10.62 -24.19 -18.22
C SER A 249 -10.32 -23.36 -19.49
N SER A 250 -11.02 -22.24 -19.66
CA SER A 250 -11.02 -21.38 -20.85
C SER A 250 -10.32 -20.04 -20.61
N THR A 251 -9.69 -19.85 -19.45
CA THR A 251 -8.44 -19.10 -19.43
C THR A 251 -7.33 -20.10 -19.71
N ASN A 252 -6.86 -20.11 -20.96
CA ASN A 252 -5.58 -20.71 -21.31
C ASN A 252 -4.50 -19.99 -20.49
N PHE A 253 -4.35 -20.37 -19.23
CA PHE A 253 -3.17 -20.02 -18.49
C PHE A 253 -2.03 -20.74 -19.19
N HIS A 254 -0.97 -20.00 -19.50
CA HIS A 254 0.30 -20.62 -19.82
C HIS A 254 0.61 -21.58 -18.67
N GLU A 255 0.56 -22.88 -18.95
CA GLU A 255 1.04 -23.96 -18.07
C GLU A 255 2.52 -23.74 -17.66
N GLU A 256 3.18 -22.71 -18.19
CA GLU A 256 4.54 -22.27 -17.89
C GLU A 256 4.69 -21.55 -16.55
N ILE A 257 3.61 -21.10 -15.88
CA ILE A 257 3.70 -20.70 -14.46
C ILE A 257 3.64 -21.98 -13.61
N VAL A 258 4.72 -22.75 -13.69
CA VAL A 258 4.94 -24.02 -13.01
C VAL A 258 4.69 -23.82 -11.51
N ARG A 259 3.80 -24.65 -10.93
CA ARG A 259 3.74 -24.85 -9.47
C ARG A 259 5.15 -25.04 -8.95
N SER A 260 5.65 -24.07 -8.21
CA SER A 260 6.80 -24.31 -7.36
C SER A 260 6.34 -24.20 -5.92
N ASP A 261 6.44 -25.31 -5.19
CA ASP A 261 6.67 -25.34 -3.74
C ASP A 261 8.03 -24.71 -3.39
N SER A 262 8.55 -23.79 -4.23
CA SER A 262 9.87 -23.22 -4.09
C SER A 262 9.78 -21.78 -3.62
N ASP A 263 10.74 -21.38 -2.80
CA ASP A 263 10.98 -20.02 -2.29
C ASP A 263 11.21 -18.95 -3.39
N ASN A 264 11.03 -19.30 -4.67
CA ASN A 264 11.33 -18.51 -5.85
C ASN A 264 10.14 -18.48 -6.82
N TYR A 265 9.92 -17.32 -7.42
CA TYR A 265 9.17 -17.15 -8.66
C TYR A 265 9.95 -17.71 -9.84
N LEU A 266 9.25 -18.30 -10.81
CA LEU A 266 9.82 -18.89 -12.02
C LEU A 266 9.11 -18.30 -13.25
N HIS A 267 9.89 -17.98 -14.28
CA HIS A 267 9.36 -17.54 -15.59
C HIS A 267 10.24 -18.14 -16.69
N TYR A 268 9.62 -18.54 -17.80
CA TYR A 268 10.28 -19.18 -18.94
C TYR A 268 10.00 -18.38 -20.21
N ASP A 269 11.04 -18.21 -21.03
CA ASP A 269 10.90 -17.65 -22.37
C ASP A 269 12.00 -18.21 -23.27
N SER A 270 11.90 -18.01 -24.56
CA SER A 270 12.90 -18.46 -25.53
C SER A 270 13.17 -17.41 -26.60
N MET A 271 14.40 -17.41 -27.11
CA MET A 271 14.80 -16.55 -28.22
C MET A 271 15.51 -17.33 -29.31
N LYS A 272 15.17 -17.03 -30.56
CA LYS A 272 15.82 -17.60 -31.74
C LYS A 272 16.99 -16.73 -32.19
N LEU A 273 18.12 -17.38 -32.39
CA LEU A 273 19.35 -16.75 -32.87
C LEU A 273 19.44 -16.86 -34.39
N GLY A 274 19.84 -15.75 -35.02
CA GLY A 274 20.05 -15.68 -36.46
C GLY A 274 21.19 -16.59 -36.92
N LYS A 275 21.00 -17.16 -38.12
CA LYS A 275 22.03 -17.92 -38.81
C LYS A 275 23.09 -16.99 -39.38
N ASP A 276 24.34 -17.41 -39.32
CA ASP A 276 25.43 -16.77 -40.08
C ASP A 276 25.40 -17.27 -41.53
N LEU A 277 26.19 -16.61 -42.38
CA LEU A 277 26.31 -16.97 -43.81
C LEU A 277 26.79 -18.41 -44.04
N PHE A 278 27.39 -19.04 -43.03
CA PHE A 278 27.95 -20.40 -43.09
C PHE A 278 27.08 -21.45 -42.37
N GLY A 279 25.93 -21.08 -41.81
CA GLY A 279 25.04 -21.99 -41.08
C GLY A 279 25.67 -22.65 -39.84
N ARG A 280 26.73 -22.04 -39.28
CA ARG A 280 27.44 -22.47 -38.06
C ARG A 280 26.86 -21.84 -36.80
N SER A 281 26.24 -20.68 -36.93
CA SER A 281 25.43 -20.06 -35.88
C SER A 281 23.95 -20.24 -36.16
N GLY A 282 23.14 -20.08 -35.11
CA GLY A 282 21.70 -20.29 -35.17
C GLY A 282 21.27 -21.42 -34.25
N GLY A 283 20.01 -21.35 -33.84
CA GLY A 283 19.44 -22.19 -32.81
C GLY A 283 18.52 -21.40 -31.90
N GLU A 284 18.06 -22.07 -30.85
CA GLU A 284 17.13 -21.54 -29.87
C GLU A 284 17.76 -21.55 -28.50
N VAL A 285 17.66 -20.43 -27.77
CA VAL A 285 18.04 -20.35 -26.37
C VAL A 285 16.75 -20.29 -25.56
N ILE A 286 16.51 -21.33 -24.76
CA ILE A 286 15.47 -21.38 -23.75
C ILE A 286 16.06 -20.82 -22.47
N ILE A 287 15.37 -19.87 -21.85
CA ILE A 287 15.80 -19.16 -20.65
C ILE A 287 14.76 -19.44 -19.58
N LYS A 288 15.21 -20.04 -18.48
CA LYS A 288 14.45 -20.10 -17.23
C LYS A 288 15.02 -19.05 -16.30
N ALA A 289 14.21 -18.05 -15.95
CA ALA A 289 14.56 -17.03 -15.00
C ALA A 289 13.88 -17.32 -13.65
N SER A 290 14.59 -17.05 -12.55
CA SER A 290 14.06 -17.24 -11.21
C SER A 290 14.51 -16.15 -10.25
N MET A 291 13.62 -15.76 -9.34
CA MET A 291 13.86 -14.73 -8.32
C MET A 291 13.19 -15.12 -7.02
N SER A 292 13.84 -14.90 -5.88
CA SER A 292 13.27 -15.23 -4.57
C SER A 292 11.98 -14.45 -4.30
N ARG A 293 10.99 -15.11 -3.68
CA ARG A 293 9.73 -14.50 -3.24
C ARG A 293 9.92 -13.45 -2.12
N ASP A 294 11.03 -13.55 -1.39
CA ASP A 294 11.39 -12.63 -0.31
C ASP A 294 12.29 -11.47 -0.78
N SER A 295 12.51 -11.39 -2.10
CA SER A 295 13.25 -10.30 -2.72
C SER A 295 12.64 -8.95 -2.34
N SER A 296 13.45 -8.10 -1.74
CA SER A 296 13.03 -6.78 -1.29
C SER A 296 14.07 -5.69 -1.54
N ILE A 297 13.58 -4.46 -1.66
CA ILE A 297 14.40 -3.25 -1.62
C ILE A 297 13.84 -2.30 -0.57
N HIS A 298 14.66 -1.38 -0.09
CA HIS A 298 14.20 -0.41 0.89
C HIS A 298 13.40 0.70 0.22
N SER A 299 12.36 1.15 0.90
CA SER A 299 11.65 2.39 0.63
C SER A 299 12.62 3.57 0.57
N VAL A 300 12.33 4.50 -0.33
CA VAL A 300 13.18 5.66 -0.59
C VAL A 300 12.35 6.89 -0.33
N LYS A 301 12.83 7.75 0.56
CA LYS A 301 12.27 9.09 0.76
C LYS A 301 13.17 10.11 0.08
N SER A 302 12.55 11.11 -0.56
CA SER A 302 13.28 12.26 -1.10
C SER A 302 14.19 12.85 -0.01
N PHE A 303 15.43 13.15 -0.38
CA PHE A 303 16.44 13.72 0.51
C PHE A 303 15.94 15.02 1.18
N ALA A 304 15.24 15.85 0.40
CA ALA A 304 14.66 17.10 0.88
C ALA A 304 13.52 16.90 1.92
N LEU A 305 13.02 15.67 2.10
CA LEU A 305 12.13 15.28 3.21
C LEU A 305 12.89 14.81 4.45
N LYS A 306 14.14 14.37 4.31
CA LYS A 306 14.99 13.92 5.42
C LYS A 306 15.59 15.11 6.18
N GLU A 307 16.08 16.15 5.49
CA GLU A 307 16.82 17.27 6.11
C GLU A 307 15.97 18.26 6.94
N LYS A 308 14.67 18.40 6.68
CA LYS A 308 13.84 19.36 7.45
C LYS A 308 13.44 18.86 8.85
N HIS A 309 13.69 17.60 9.16
CA HIS A 309 13.62 17.11 10.55
C HIS A 309 14.89 17.42 11.37
N SER A 310 15.99 17.84 10.72
CA SER A 310 17.27 18.15 11.38
C SER A 310 17.57 19.64 11.56
N HIS A 311 16.83 20.55 10.92
CA HIS A 311 17.03 21.99 11.07
C HIS A 311 15.97 22.66 11.95
N SER A 312 16.04 22.40 13.27
CA SER A 312 15.48 23.29 14.29
C SER A 312 16.56 23.98 15.15
N ASN A 313 17.84 23.73 14.87
CA ASN A 313 18.96 24.37 15.59
C ASN A 313 19.59 25.45 14.71
N LEU A 314 18.94 26.62 14.61
CA LEU A 314 19.62 27.83 14.16
C LEU A 314 20.18 28.53 15.40
N SER A 315 21.50 28.49 15.52
CA SER A 315 22.28 29.11 16.59
C SER A 315 21.95 30.59 16.76
N SER A 316 21.57 30.95 17.98
CA SER A 316 21.60 32.33 18.47
C SER A 316 23.06 32.81 18.53
N LYS A 317 23.44 33.74 17.64
CA LYS A 317 24.55 34.65 17.91
C LYS A 317 23.97 35.99 18.37
N SER A 318 24.29 36.32 19.61
CA SER A 318 24.05 37.58 20.29
C SER A 318 24.85 38.73 19.64
N GLY A 319 24.26 39.93 19.63
CA GLY A 319 25.01 41.18 19.43
C GLY A 319 24.18 42.38 18.99
N GLY A 320 23.86 43.27 19.96
CA GLY A 320 23.71 44.72 19.76
C GLY A 320 22.33 45.28 19.37
N GLY A 321 21.63 45.92 20.32
CA GLY A 321 20.59 46.93 20.04
C GLY A 321 21.18 48.25 19.51
N PRO A 322 20.43 49.36 19.32
CA PRO A 322 19.19 49.79 20.04
C PRO A 322 18.02 50.02 19.03
N GLU A 323 16.78 50.44 19.31
CA GLU A 323 16.12 51.20 20.38
C GLU A 323 14.58 51.04 20.17
N LEU A 324 13.80 51.09 21.26
CA LEU A 324 12.34 50.99 21.27
C LEU A 324 11.66 52.33 20.91
N LEU A 325 10.56 52.31 20.14
CA LEU A 325 9.42 53.22 20.33
C LEU A 325 8.07 52.55 19.94
N PRO A 326 6.92 53.01 20.50
CA PRO A 326 5.83 52.13 20.94
C PRO A 326 4.53 52.19 20.09
N LEU A 327 3.78 51.08 20.20
CA LEU A 327 2.32 50.85 19.99
C LEU A 327 1.49 51.93 19.26
N ARG A 328 0.78 51.51 18.21
CA ARG A 328 -0.63 51.92 18.00
C ARG A 328 -1.52 50.74 17.65
N ALA A 329 -2.56 50.61 18.48
CA ALA A 329 -3.70 49.75 18.29
C ALA A 329 -4.41 50.05 16.96
N ILE A 330 -4.71 49.00 16.21
CA ILE A 330 -5.86 48.98 15.31
C ILE A 330 -6.65 47.72 15.67
N ASP A 331 -7.66 47.95 16.49
CA ASP A 331 -8.86 47.13 16.56
C ASP A 331 -9.47 47.07 15.16
N ASN A 332 -9.68 45.84 14.65
CA ASN A 332 -10.84 45.50 13.84
C ASN A 332 -10.87 43.99 13.62
N GLY A 333 -11.99 43.37 14.02
CA GLY A 333 -12.16 41.94 14.12
C GLY A 333 -11.87 41.16 12.84
N ARG A 334 -10.83 40.34 12.90
CA ARG A 334 -10.68 39.09 12.16
C ARG A 334 -10.06 38.07 13.10
N ASN A 335 -10.68 36.90 13.18
CA ASN A 335 -10.15 35.75 13.92
C ASN A 335 -8.84 35.31 13.26
N HIS A 336 -7.72 35.85 13.73
CA HIS A 336 -6.41 35.37 13.35
C HIS A 336 -6.08 34.15 14.21
N SER A 337 -6.08 32.98 13.58
CA SER A 337 -5.38 31.80 14.08
C SER A 337 -3.90 32.18 14.19
N VAL A 338 -3.40 32.30 15.42
CA VAL A 338 -1.96 32.42 15.66
C VAL A 338 -1.34 31.06 15.29
N PRO A 339 -0.39 31.00 14.34
CA PRO A 339 0.29 29.76 14.03
C PRO A 339 1.09 29.32 15.26
N ILE A 340 0.86 28.08 15.70
CA ILE A 340 1.65 27.45 16.74
C ILE A 340 3.08 27.34 16.20
N LYS A 341 3.97 28.22 16.68
CA LYS A 341 5.41 28.06 16.48
C LYS A 341 5.80 26.75 17.14
N SER A 342 6.45 25.87 16.38
CA SER A 342 7.00 24.61 16.86
C SER A 342 7.91 24.88 18.07
N LEU A 343 7.51 24.37 19.24
CA LEU A 343 8.37 24.33 20.42
C LEU A 343 9.60 23.47 20.10
N SER A 344 10.79 24.06 20.19
CA SER A 344 12.04 23.32 20.38
C SER A 344 12.08 22.80 21.81
N SER A 345 11.76 21.52 22.02
CA SER A 345 12.00 20.85 23.29
C SER A 345 13.44 20.35 23.34
N ASP A 346 14.27 21.04 24.13
CA ASP A 346 15.61 20.56 24.49
C ASP A 346 15.47 19.33 25.39
N SER A 347 15.44 18.15 24.76
CA SER A 347 15.65 16.84 25.39
C SER A 347 16.75 16.11 24.61
N SER A 348 17.94 16.71 24.63
CA SER A 348 19.08 16.34 23.77
C SER A 348 19.84 15.09 24.22
N THR A 349 19.57 14.50 25.39
CA THR A 349 20.43 13.43 25.91
C THR A 349 20.00 12.00 25.53
N SER A 350 18.77 11.77 25.07
CA SER A 350 18.28 10.42 24.73
C SER A 350 17.95 10.21 23.24
N LEU A 351 17.62 11.28 22.51
CA LEU A 351 17.40 11.24 21.06
C LEU A 351 18.69 11.03 20.26
N ASP A 352 19.83 11.45 20.81
CA ASP A 352 21.12 11.28 20.14
C ASP A 352 21.55 9.80 20.10
N THR A 353 21.19 9.01 21.12
CA THR A 353 21.44 7.55 21.14
C THR A 353 20.63 6.81 20.07
N ILE A 354 19.38 7.25 19.83
CA ILE A 354 18.49 6.70 18.78
C ILE A 354 18.93 7.20 17.39
N ARG A 355 19.37 8.45 17.27
CA ARG A 355 19.94 8.99 16.03
C ARG A 355 21.27 8.32 15.66
N SER A 356 22.11 7.99 16.63
CA SER A 356 23.35 7.23 16.38
C SER A 356 23.09 5.79 15.94
N LEU A 357 21.95 5.18 16.31
CA LEU A 357 21.51 3.89 15.77
C LEU A 357 20.97 4.01 14.33
N HIS A 358 20.30 5.12 13.98
CA HIS A 358 19.85 5.39 12.61
C HIS A 358 20.99 5.77 11.65
N SER A 359 22.09 6.32 12.18
CA SER A 359 23.24 6.79 11.38
C SER A 359 24.24 5.67 11.01
N LEU A 360 24.05 4.45 11.53
CA LEU A 360 24.98 3.32 11.38
C LEU A 360 24.39 2.06 10.74
N LYS A 361 23.17 2.12 10.17
CA LYS A 361 22.78 1.18 9.10
C LYS A 361 23.29 1.71 7.75
N GLN A 362 24.61 1.75 7.61
CA GLN A 362 25.23 1.75 6.29
C GLN A 362 24.72 0.49 5.56
N ILE A 363 23.80 0.72 4.63
CA ILE A 363 23.65 0.05 3.32
C ILE A 363 24.41 -1.30 3.22
N ASN A 364 24.01 -2.30 4.01
CA ASN A 364 24.20 -3.68 3.60
C ASN A 364 22.97 -4.00 2.75
N GLN A 365 23.00 -3.55 1.49
CA GLN A 365 22.09 -4.06 0.47
C GLN A 365 22.38 -5.54 0.35
N GLU A 366 21.57 -6.39 1.00
CA GLU A 366 21.43 -7.76 0.52
C GLU A 366 20.91 -7.62 -0.92
N HIS A 367 21.80 -7.85 -1.88
CA HIS A 367 21.47 -7.68 -3.28
C HIS A 367 20.34 -8.65 -3.62
N CYS A 368 19.24 -8.14 -4.17
CA CYS A 368 18.25 -8.98 -4.82
C CYS A 368 18.89 -9.59 -6.07
N PHE A 369 18.63 -10.86 -6.37
CA PHE A 369 19.23 -11.55 -7.51
C PHE A 369 18.19 -12.19 -8.40
N VAL A 370 18.48 -12.21 -9.70
CA VAL A 370 17.79 -13.05 -10.69
C VAL A 370 18.76 -14.11 -11.18
N ASP A 371 18.39 -15.39 -10.99
CA ASP A 371 19.14 -16.53 -11.50
C ASP A 371 18.57 -16.94 -12.86
N LEU A 372 19.42 -17.07 -13.88
CA LEU A 372 19.06 -17.56 -15.21
C LEU A 372 19.73 -18.91 -15.50
N ASP A 373 18.90 -19.88 -15.81
CA ASP A 373 19.29 -21.16 -16.39
C ASP A 373 19.04 -21.13 -17.89
N LEU A 374 20.11 -21.17 -18.68
CA LEU A 374 20.10 -21.09 -20.13
C LEU A 374 20.26 -22.49 -20.72
N THR A 375 19.42 -22.85 -21.70
CA THR A 375 19.55 -24.06 -22.50
C THR A 375 19.60 -23.69 -23.98
N PHE A 376 20.71 -23.96 -24.65
CA PHE A 376 20.89 -23.70 -26.08
C PHE A 376 20.77 -24.98 -26.91
N ILE A 377 19.91 -24.92 -27.91
CA ILE A 377 19.63 -25.97 -28.88
C ILE A 377 20.11 -25.49 -30.26
N PRO A 378 21.22 -26.02 -30.80
CA PRO A 378 21.72 -25.61 -32.10
C PRO A 378 20.83 -26.12 -33.25
N ASP A 379 20.62 -25.30 -34.27
CA ASP A 379 19.83 -25.67 -35.46
C ASP A 379 20.46 -26.84 -36.24
N ASN A 380 21.79 -26.87 -36.32
CA ASN A 380 22.53 -27.85 -37.11
C ASN A 380 23.24 -28.85 -36.21
N ARG A 381 22.53 -29.91 -35.82
CA ARG A 381 23.04 -30.98 -34.94
C ARG A 381 24.15 -31.84 -35.59
N LEU A 382 24.43 -31.63 -36.87
CA LEU A 382 25.40 -32.40 -37.68
C LEU A 382 26.72 -31.65 -37.91
N ALA A 383 26.87 -30.39 -37.46
CA ALA A 383 28.09 -29.61 -37.63
C ALA A 383 29.16 -30.00 -36.59
N PHE A 384 30.44 -30.01 -37.00
CA PHE A 384 31.58 -30.45 -36.17
C PHE A 384 31.82 -29.63 -34.89
N LYS A 385 31.22 -28.44 -34.74
CA LYS A 385 31.09 -27.68 -33.49
C LYS A 385 30.16 -26.48 -33.71
N PRO A 386 29.00 -26.37 -33.04
CA PRO A 386 28.14 -25.20 -33.18
C PRO A 386 28.79 -23.94 -32.58
N GLU A 387 28.51 -22.76 -33.16
CA GLU A 387 28.93 -21.48 -32.56
C GLU A 387 28.02 -21.14 -31.37
N LEU A 388 28.56 -21.20 -30.16
CA LEU A 388 27.80 -20.94 -28.93
C LEU A 388 27.55 -19.44 -28.73
N PRO A 389 26.43 -19.05 -28.08
CA PRO A 389 26.17 -17.66 -27.74
C PRO A 389 27.25 -17.11 -26.81
N GLN A 390 27.81 -15.95 -27.16
CA GLN A 390 29.01 -15.43 -26.49
C GLN A 390 28.72 -14.50 -25.32
N SER A 391 27.62 -13.74 -25.39
CA SER A 391 27.27 -12.78 -24.35
C SER A 391 25.77 -12.62 -24.20
N LEU A 392 25.37 -12.21 -23.00
CA LEU A 392 24.00 -11.89 -22.61
C LEU A 392 24.00 -10.48 -22.01
N THR A 393 23.12 -9.61 -22.48
CA THR A 393 22.93 -8.27 -21.93
C THR A 393 21.61 -8.21 -21.19
N VAL A 394 21.64 -7.65 -19.98
CA VAL A 394 20.50 -7.50 -19.10
C VAL A 394 20.27 -6.03 -18.81
N ASP A 395 19.03 -5.61 -19.01
CA ASP A 395 18.52 -4.30 -18.60
C ASP A 395 17.31 -4.53 -17.69
N SER A 396 17.23 -3.81 -16.57
CA SER A 396 16.14 -4.01 -15.61
C SER A 396 15.48 -2.70 -15.25
N THR A 397 14.14 -2.68 -15.21
CA THR A 397 13.36 -1.51 -14.82
C THR A 397 12.42 -1.85 -13.68
N LEU A 398 12.15 -0.87 -12.82
CA LEU A 398 11.17 -1.00 -11.74
C LEU A 398 9.86 -0.35 -12.17
N LYS A 399 8.76 -1.07 -11.99
CA LYS A 399 7.41 -0.57 -12.22
C LYS A 399 6.57 -0.69 -10.96
N ALA A 400 5.74 0.32 -10.75
CA ALA A 400 4.70 0.36 -9.74
C ALA A 400 3.39 -0.15 -10.35
N MET A 401 2.70 -1.04 -9.66
CA MET A 401 1.37 -1.54 -10.02
C MET A 401 0.37 -1.15 -8.93
N ASN A 402 -0.60 -0.31 -9.29
CA ASN A 402 -1.71 0.05 -8.40
C ASN A 402 -2.94 -0.77 -8.76
N ILE A 403 -3.49 -1.52 -7.82
CA ILE A 403 -4.76 -2.25 -7.96
C ILE A 403 -5.78 -1.62 -7.02
N TYR A 404 -6.98 -1.35 -7.50
CA TYR A 404 -7.97 -0.59 -6.73
C TYR A 404 -9.42 -0.89 -7.13
N SER A 405 -10.33 -0.60 -6.22
CA SER A 405 -11.77 -0.64 -6.45
C SER A 405 -12.50 0.41 -5.61
N THR A 406 -13.77 0.69 -5.93
CA THR A 406 -14.61 1.63 -5.17
C THR A 406 -15.21 1.03 -3.91
N PHE A 407 -15.18 -0.30 -3.79
CA PHE A 407 -15.70 -1.06 -2.65
C PHE A 407 -14.64 -2.06 -2.17
N PRO A 408 -14.71 -2.53 -0.91
CA PRO A 408 -13.81 -3.53 -0.37
C PRO A 408 -13.64 -4.76 -1.28
N ILE A 409 -12.40 -5.04 -1.67
CA ILE A 409 -12.01 -6.20 -2.47
C ILE A 409 -11.99 -7.43 -1.54
N PRO A 410 -12.68 -8.54 -1.89
CA PRO A 410 -12.81 -9.72 -1.03
C PRO A 410 -11.67 -10.73 -1.20
N VAL A 411 -10.55 -10.34 -1.80
CA VAL A 411 -9.39 -11.22 -2.08
C VAL A 411 -8.08 -10.47 -1.85
N SER A 412 -7.04 -11.19 -1.45
CA SER A 412 -5.66 -10.68 -1.44
C SER A 412 -4.96 -10.94 -2.79
N ILE A 413 -3.92 -10.17 -3.09
CA ILE A 413 -3.20 -10.25 -4.39
C ILE A 413 -1.82 -10.87 -4.20
N ASP A 414 -1.61 -12.03 -4.82
CA ASP A 414 -0.32 -12.74 -4.81
C ASP A 414 0.59 -12.33 -5.98
N GLY A 415 1.86 -12.72 -5.89
CA GLY A 415 2.87 -12.40 -6.90
C GLY A 415 2.61 -13.07 -8.24
N GLU A 416 2.08 -14.30 -8.23
CA GLU A 416 1.71 -15.04 -9.44
C GLU A 416 0.63 -14.32 -10.24
N PHE A 417 -0.38 -13.75 -9.58
CA PHE A 417 -1.40 -12.93 -10.23
C PHE A 417 -0.80 -11.66 -10.85
N LEU A 418 0.20 -11.04 -10.20
CA LEU A 418 0.91 -9.88 -10.74
C LEU A 418 1.81 -10.22 -11.94
N MET A 419 2.32 -11.46 -12.01
CA MET A 419 3.18 -11.95 -13.08
C MET A 419 2.41 -12.29 -14.37
N ASP A 420 1.08 -12.41 -14.32
CA ASP A 420 0.26 -12.68 -15.50
C ASP A 420 0.49 -11.60 -16.59
N GLU A 421 1.05 -12.02 -17.72
CA GLU A 421 1.36 -11.13 -18.83
C GLU A 421 0.11 -10.49 -19.44
N GLN A 422 -1.02 -11.18 -19.30
CA GLN A 422 -2.32 -10.78 -19.80
C GLN A 422 -3.16 -10.08 -18.73
N LEU A 423 -2.61 -9.80 -17.54
CA LEU A 423 -3.33 -9.26 -16.38
C LEU A 423 -4.18 -8.04 -16.75
N LEU A 424 -3.54 -7.02 -17.32
CA LEU A 424 -4.20 -5.74 -17.67
C LEU A 424 -5.07 -5.84 -18.92
N GLN A 425 -4.66 -6.67 -19.89
CA GLN A 425 -5.30 -6.72 -21.22
C GLN A 425 -6.52 -7.65 -21.26
N TYR A 426 -6.50 -8.76 -20.53
CA TYR A 426 -7.52 -9.80 -20.60
C TYR A 426 -8.05 -10.21 -19.23
N THR A 427 -7.20 -10.52 -18.25
CA THR A 427 -7.61 -11.12 -16.97
C THR A 427 -8.51 -10.19 -16.15
N LEU A 428 -8.06 -8.98 -15.84
CA LEU A 428 -8.88 -8.00 -15.12
C LEU A 428 -10.13 -7.58 -15.90
N PRO A 429 -10.08 -7.31 -17.23
CA PRO A 429 -11.29 -7.12 -18.02
C PRO A 429 -12.29 -8.30 -17.99
N ASN A 430 -11.80 -9.55 -17.97
CA ASN A 430 -12.66 -10.74 -17.87
C ASN A 430 -13.35 -10.81 -16.51
N ILE A 431 -12.58 -10.67 -15.41
CA ILE A 431 -13.11 -10.62 -14.04
C ILE A 431 -14.19 -9.55 -13.93
N ARG A 432 -13.90 -8.32 -14.39
CA ARG A 432 -14.88 -7.24 -14.37
C ARG A 432 -16.16 -7.58 -15.12
N ARG A 433 -16.05 -8.09 -16.36
CA ARG A 433 -17.22 -8.46 -17.18
C ARG A 433 -18.08 -9.53 -16.52
N GLN A 434 -17.44 -10.54 -15.93
CA GLN A 434 -18.13 -11.64 -15.25
C GLN A 434 -18.88 -11.16 -14.01
N PHE A 435 -18.20 -10.40 -13.13
CA PHE A 435 -18.82 -9.86 -11.92
C PHE A 435 -19.84 -8.74 -12.21
N ASP A 436 -19.71 -8.02 -13.33
CA ASP A 436 -20.74 -7.08 -13.77
C ASP A 436 -22.04 -7.81 -14.17
N SER A 437 -21.95 -8.98 -14.81
CA SER A 437 -23.12 -9.83 -15.08
C SER A 437 -23.83 -10.22 -13.79
N TYR A 438 -23.10 -10.71 -12.77
CA TYR A 438 -23.68 -11.03 -11.46
C TYR A 438 -24.27 -9.80 -10.77
N LEU A 439 -23.62 -8.65 -10.90
CA LEU A 439 -24.12 -7.39 -10.34
C LEU A 439 -25.44 -6.96 -10.98
N ILE A 440 -25.60 -7.15 -12.30
CA ILE A 440 -26.86 -6.89 -13.01
C ILE A 440 -27.98 -7.78 -12.46
N GLU A 441 -27.71 -9.07 -12.26
CA GLU A 441 -28.67 -10.00 -11.66
C GLU A 441 -29.03 -9.61 -10.22
N LEU A 442 -28.05 -9.25 -9.39
CA LEU A 442 -28.29 -8.78 -8.03
C LEU A 442 -29.19 -7.54 -8.00
N LYS A 443 -28.94 -6.57 -8.88
CA LYS A 443 -29.76 -5.35 -8.98
C LYS A 443 -31.23 -5.66 -9.28
N GLN A 444 -31.54 -6.75 -10.01
CA GLN A 444 -32.92 -7.16 -10.28
C GLN A 444 -33.63 -7.79 -9.06
N LEU A 445 -32.85 -8.26 -8.08
CA LEU A 445 -33.31 -8.88 -6.84
C LEU A 445 -33.45 -7.86 -5.69
N VAL A 446 -32.66 -6.79 -5.71
CA VAL A 446 -32.73 -5.71 -4.71
C VAL A 446 -34.16 -5.17 -4.62
N GLY A 447 -34.67 -5.07 -3.39
CA GLY A 447 -36.04 -4.61 -3.11
C GLY A 447 -37.12 -5.69 -3.23
N LYS A 448 -36.81 -6.83 -3.85
CA LYS A 448 -37.71 -8.00 -3.94
C LYS A 448 -37.38 -9.05 -2.88
N VAL A 449 -36.09 -9.24 -2.62
CA VAL A 449 -35.57 -10.08 -1.55
C VAL A 449 -34.53 -9.30 -0.73
N PRO A 450 -34.35 -9.61 0.56
CA PRO A 450 -33.27 -9.05 1.35
C PRO A 450 -31.91 -9.52 0.82
N VAL A 451 -31.13 -8.62 0.24
CA VAL A 451 -29.76 -8.89 -0.22
C VAL A 451 -28.78 -8.32 0.82
N PRO A 452 -27.85 -9.13 1.37
CA PRO A 452 -26.85 -8.63 2.30
C PRO A 452 -25.96 -7.56 1.65
N ARG A 453 -25.85 -6.39 2.29
CA ARG A 453 -25.03 -5.27 1.78
C ARG A 453 -23.55 -5.64 1.61
N PRO A 454 -22.89 -6.38 2.53
CA PRO A 454 -21.51 -6.81 2.34
C PRO A 454 -21.34 -7.63 1.05
N PHE A 455 -22.21 -8.62 0.83
CA PHE A 455 -22.21 -9.44 -0.37
C PHE A 455 -22.37 -8.60 -1.66
N TYR A 456 -23.35 -7.69 -1.69
CA TYR A 456 -23.53 -6.77 -2.82
C TYR A 456 -22.27 -5.93 -3.09
N ASN A 457 -21.65 -5.41 -2.03
CA ASN A 457 -20.44 -4.61 -2.14
C ASN A 457 -19.25 -5.43 -2.67
N SER A 458 -19.07 -6.68 -2.23
CA SER A 458 -17.99 -7.56 -2.68
C SER A 458 -18.15 -7.96 -4.16
N VAL A 459 -19.38 -8.17 -4.65
CA VAL A 459 -19.62 -8.38 -6.09
C VAL A 459 -19.35 -7.11 -6.89
N ASN A 460 -19.79 -5.95 -6.37
CA ASN A 460 -19.60 -4.65 -7.01
C ASN A 460 -18.14 -4.17 -6.97
N SER A 461 -17.35 -4.62 -6.00
CA SER A 461 -15.91 -4.31 -5.95
C SER A 461 -15.17 -5.02 -7.07
N LEU A 462 -15.45 -6.30 -7.32
CA LEU A 462 -14.83 -7.07 -8.39
C LEU A 462 -15.30 -6.65 -9.79
N SER A 463 -16.56 -6.21 -9.95
CA SER A 463 -17.02 -5.65 -11.24
C SER A 463 -16.33 -4.32 -11.60
N LYS A 464 -15.77 -3.63 -10.61
CA LYS A 464 -15.06 -2.35 -10.76
C LYS A 464 -13.55 -2.44 -10.55
N LEU A 465 -13.03 -3.65 -10.34
CA LEU A 465 -11.62 -3.88 -10.05
C LEU A 465 -10.75 -3.38 -11.21
N SER A 466 -9.83 -2.47 -10.91
CA SER A 466 -8.99 -1.82 -11.91
C SER A 466 -7.53 -1.88 -11.48
N ALA A 467 -6.63 -1.82 -12.46
CA ALA A 467 -5.21 -1.73 -12.19
C ALA A 467 -4.52 -0.76 -13.16
N LYS A 468 -3.42 -0.15 -12.69
CA LYS A 468 -2.56 0.70 -13.50
C LYS A 468 -1.10 0.38 -13.19
N GLU A 469 -0.35 0.06 -14.24
CA GLU A 469 1.10 -0.06 -14.19
C GLU A 469 1.75 1.27 -14.63
N ALA A 470 2.81 1.68 -13.94
CA ALA A 470 3.60 2.85 -14.31
C ALA A 470 5.08 2.65 -13.96
N TYR A 471 5.96 3.20 -14.81
CA TYR A 471 7.41 3.22 -14.53
C TYR A 471 7.70 4.08 -13.30
N VAL A 472 8.62 3.63 -12.45
CA VAL A 472 9.13 4.45 -11.36
C VAL A 472 10.12 5.47 -11.95
N PRO A 473 9.80 6.77 -11.99
CA PRO A 473 10.64 7.74 -12.69
C PRO A 473 12.00 7.89 -12.00
N LYS A 474 13.07 8.02 -12.81
CA LYS A 474 14.45 8.21 -12.36
C LYS A 474 15.03 7.04 -11.52
N PHE A 475 14.33 5.90 -11.45
CA PHE A 475 14.82 4.68 -10.80
C PHE A 475 15.30 3.70 -11.88
N GLU A 476 16.58 3.32 -11.84
CA GLU A 476 17.15 2.37 -12.80
C GLU A 476 18.11 1.41 -12.10
N PHE A 477 18.04 0.13 -12.47
CA PHE A 477 19.03 -0.86 -12.11
C PHE A 477 20.24 -0.74 -13.05
N LEU A 478 21.41 -1.17 -12.58
CA LEU A 478 22.61 -1.21 -13.43
C LEU A 478 22.43 -2.23 -14.57
N SER A 479 22.67 -1.78 -15.80
CA SER A 479 22.77 -2.66 -16.97
C SER A 479 24.08 -3.44 -16.93
N GLU A 480 24.03 -4.74 -17.20
CA GLU A 480 25.20 -5.62 -17.19
C GLU A 480 25.24 -6.51 -18.43
N THR A 481 26.44 -6.70 -18.99
CA THR A 481 26.68 -7.68 -20.06
C THR A 481 27.62 -8.76 -19.57
N ILE A 482 27.13 -10.00 -19.53
CA ILE A 482 27.89 -11.16 -19.08
C ILE A 482 28.46 -11.93 -20.27
N ASN A 483 29.74 -12.28 -20.17
CA ASN A 483 30.40 -13.21 -21.09
C ASN A 483 30.03 -14.67 -20.74
N LEU A 484 29.55 -15.42 -21.75
CA LEU A 484 29.11 -16.80 -21.64
C LEU A 484 30.10 -17.82 -22.21
N GLN A 485 31.18 -17.40 -22.89
CA GLN A 485 32.06 -18.29 -23.66
C GLN A 485 32.56 -19.51 -22.87
N ASN A 486 32.85 -19.34 -21.58
CA ASN A 486 33.35 -20.41 -20.70
C ASN A 486 32.30 -20.97 -19.74
N LYS A 487 31.03 -20.58 -19.87
CA LYS A 487 29.94 -21.01 -18.96
C LYS A 487 29.12 -22.17 -19.51
N TRP A 488 29.20 -22.44 -20.82
CA TRP A 488 28.46 -23.52 -21.46
C TRP A 488 29.04 -24.90 -21.13
N LYS A 489 28.15 -25.80 -20.71
CA LYS A 489 28.43 -27.23 -20.50
C LYS A 489 27.57 -28.05 -21.44
N PHE A 490 28.15 -29.01 -22.14
CA PHE A 490 27.41 -29.90 -23.02
C PHE A 490 26.71 -30.99 -22.21
N ASP A 491 25.42 -31.18 -22.47
CA ASP A 491 24.59 -32.25 -21.91
C ASP A 491 24.37 -33.31 -22.99
N GLU A 492 25.16 -34.39 -22.92
CA GLU A 492 25.15 -35.49 -23.90
C GLU A 492 23.79 -36.19 -23.99
N LYS A 493 23.06 -36.30 -22.86
CA LYS A 493 21.78 -37.02 -22.79
C LYS A 493 20.71 -36.33 -23.63
N ASN A 494 20.68 -35.00 -23.59
CA ASN A 494 19.67 -34.20 -24.27
C ASN A 494 20.20 -33.56 -25.57
N ASN A 495 21.51 -33.68 -25.83
CA ASN A 495 22.22 -33.04 -26.95
C ASN A 495 22.01 -31.52 -26.98
N VAL A 496 22.20 -30.87 -25.83
CA VAL A 496 22.03 -29.42 -25.64
C VAL A 496 23.21 -28.83 -24.86
N TYR A 497 23.35 -27.50 -24.90
CA TYR A 497 24.32 -26.79 -24.07
C TYR A 497 23.59 -26.05 -22.95
N LYS A 498 24.13 -26.11 -21.72
CA LYS A 498 23.54 -25.45 -20.55
C LYS A 498 24.51 -24.46 -19.92
N ALA A 499 24.01 -23.33 -19.43
CA ALA A 499 24.78 -22.35 -18.68
C ALA A 499 23.91 -21.73 -17.57
N CYS A 500 24.50 -21.42 -16.43
CA CYS A 500 23.82 -20.76 -15.31
C CYS A 500 24.50 -19.43 -15.01
N VAL A 501 23.73 -18.38 -14.80
CA VAL A 501 24.24 -17.04 -14.48
C VAL A 501 23.35 -16.37 -13.43
N LYS A 502 23.97 -15.62 -12.53
CA LYS A 502 23.29 -14.90 -11.44
C LYS A 502 23.51 -13.41 -11.62
N PHE A 503 22.41 -12.64 -11.64
CA PHE A 503 22.42 -11.20 -11.87
C PHE A 503 22.02 -10.43 -10.61
N PRO A 504 22.89 -9.57 -10.05
CA PRO A 504 22.51 -8.68 -8.97
C PRO A 504 21.65 -7.53 -9.50
N LEU A 505 20.49 -7.30 -8.88
CA LEU A 505 19.68 -6.09 -9.08
C LEU A 505 20.28 -4.93 -8.26
N ALA A 506 21.45 -4.46 -8.68
CA ALA A 506 22.15 -3.35 -8.05
C ALA A 506 21.57 -2.00 -8.51
N MET A 507 21.30 -1.11 -7.56
CA MET A 507 20.84 0.25 -7.83
C MET A 507 22.01 1.15 -8.28
N GLY A 508 21.75 2.07 -9.20
CA GLY A 508 22.76 3.06 -9.62
C GLY A 508 23.18 4.00 -8.49
N SER A 509 24.47 4.07 -8.19
CA SER A 509 25.04 4.85 -7.06
C SER A 509 24.76 6.36 -7.10
N LYS A 510 24.56 6.94 -8.28
CA LYS A 510 24.19 8.36 -8.47
C LYS A 510 22.75 8.68 -8.02
N GLN A 511 21.89 7.67 -7.89
CA GLN A 511 20.47 7.85 -7.56
C GLN A 511 20.24 7.93 -6.05
N ILE A 512 20.98 7.16 -5.25
CA ILE A 512 20.81 7.08 -3.79
C ILE A 512 21.11 8.40 -3.07
N SER A 513 22.00 9.24 -3.62
CA SER A 513 22.48 10.46 -2.98
C SER A 513 21.67 11.73 -3.30
N ASN A 514 21.01 11.80 -4.47
CA ASN A 514 20.38 13.04 -4.97
C ASN A 514 18.93 12.85 -5.48
N SER A 515 18.30 11.70 -5.26
CA SER A 515 16.99 11.44 -5.86
C SER A 515 15.84 12.24 -5.21
N THR A 516 15.04 12.88 -6.07
CA THR A 516 13.68 13.37 -5.79
C THR A 516 12.65 12.23 -5.69
N ILE A 517 13.10 10.98 -5.65
CA ILE A 517 12.26 9.78 -5.77
C ILE A 517 11.61 9.48 -4.41
N CYS A 518 10.35 9.08 -4.46
CA CYS A 518 9.63 8.54 -3.31
C CYS A 518 9.16 7.12 -3.66
N LEU A 519 9.81 6.11 -3.10
CA LEU A 519 9.35 4.73 -3.13
C LEU A 519 8.65 4.44 -1.81
N VAL A 520 7.32 4.33 -1.85
CA VAL A 520 6.52 3.93 -0.70
C VAL A 520 6.60 2.42 -0.49
N PRO A 521 6.46 1.91 0.74
CA PRO A 521 6.38 0.47 0.98
C PRO A 521 5.27 -0.20 0.16
N THR A 522 5.46 -1.46 -0.21
CA THR A 522 4.40 -2.30 -0.78
C THR A 522 3.29 -2.45 0.24
N PHE A 523 2.02 -2.30 -0.14
CA PHE A 523 0.92 -2.52 0.80
C PHE A 523 -0.36 -2.98 0.11
N GLU A 524 -1.24 -3.59 0.91
CA GLU A 524 -2.57 -4.00 0.51
C GLU A 524 -3.61 -3.41 1.46
N SER A 525 -4.72 -2.95 0.90
CA SER A 525 -5.90 -2.53 1.63
C SER A 525 -7.15 -3.01 0.90
N CYS A 526 -8.31 -2.87 1.52
CA CYS A 526 -9.55 -3.27 0.87
C CYS A 526 -9.91 -2.41 -0.35
N LEU A 527 -9.31 -1.22 -0.54
CA LEU A 527 -9.67 -0.28 -1.62
C LEU A 527 -8.55 -0.02 -2.63
N VAL A 528 -7.31 -0.02 -2.18
CA VAL A 528 -6.13 0.32 -2.98
C VAL A 528 -4.91 -0.44 -2.49
N ASN A 529 -4.15 -0.98 -3.44
CA ASN A 529 -2.94 -1.76 -3.22
C ASN A 529 -1.83 -1.17 -4.10
N GLN A 530 -0.60 -1.12 -3.58
CA GLN A 530 0.58 -0.68 -4.30
C GLN A 530 1.62 -1.80 -4.27
N PHE A 531 1.92 -2.35 -5.44
CA PHE A 531 2.94 -3.38 -5.65
C PHE A 531 4.07 -2.86 -6.54
N TYR A 532 5.19 -3.58 -6.55
CA TYR A 532 6.32 -3.31 -7.42
C TYR A 532 6.74 -4.57 -8.18
N MET A 533 7.12 -4.37 -9.44
CA MET A 533 7.56 -5.42 -10.35
C MET A 533 8.89 -5.02 -10.98
N VAL A 534 9.84 -5.94 -10.98
CA VAL A 534 11.05 -5.83 -11.80
C VAL A 534 10.72 -6.39 -13.18
N HIS A 535 10.86 -5.56 -14.20
CA HIS A 535 10.82 -6.00 -15.59
C HIS A 535 12.28 -6.22 -16.02
N PHE A 536 12.65 -7.49 -16.11
CA PHE A 536 14.01 -7.98 -16.36
C PHE A 536 14.14 -8.32 -17.85
N HIS A 537 14.75 -7.43 -18.61
CA HIS A 537 14.92 -7.54 -20.05
C HIS A 537 16.24 -8.24 -20.36
N VAL A 538 16.16 -9.28 -21.19
CA VAL A 538 17.31 -10.11 -21.55
C VAL A 538 17.46 -10.12 -23.06
N SER A 539 18.66 -9.75 -23.54
CA SER A 539 18.97 -9.73 -24.97
C SER A 539 20.29 -10.44 -25.28
N MET A 540 20.37 -11.02 -26.46
CA MET A 540 21.58 -11.69 -26.96
C MET A 540 21.95 -11.19 -28.34
N LYS A 541 23.26 -11.14 -28.62
CA LYS A 541 23.77 -10.85 -29.95
C LYS A 541 23.24 -11.87 -30.96
N LYS A 542 22.91 -11.42 -32.18
CA LYS A 542 22.27 -12.20 -33.25
C LYS A 542 20.81 -12.59 -32.99
N SER A 543 20.20 -12.22 -31.86
CA SER A 543 18.74 -12.27 -31.70
C SER A 543 18.09 -11.01 -32.25
N LYS A 544 16.89 -11.15 -32.85
CA LYS A 544 16.03 -10.01 -33.23
C LYS A 544 15.04 -9.61 -32.14
N LYS A 545 14.90 -10.45 -31.10
CA LYS A 545 13.96 -10.26 -29.99
C LYS A 545 14.73 -10.28 -28.66
N TYR A 546 14.19 -9.56 -27.69
CA TYR A 546 14.57 -9.70 -26.29
C TYR A 546 13.46 -10.45 -25.55
N CYS A 547 13.82 -11.12 -24.47
CA CYS A 547 12.88 -11.72 -23.53
C CYS A 547 12.61 -10.73 -22.39
N VAL A 548 11.40 -10.74 -21.84
CA VAL A 548 11.04 -9.91 -20.68
C VAL A 548 10.49 -10.82 -19.59
N PHE A 549 11.20 -10.88 -18.47
CA PHE A 549 10.75 -11.61 -17.30
C PHE A 549 10.22 -10.60 -16.28
N LYS A 550 9.03 -10.85 -15.73
CA LYS A 550 8.42 -10.00 -14.70
C LYS A 550 8.53 -10.69 -13.36
N PHE A 551 9.05 -10.00 -12.35
CA PHE A 551 9.15 -10.55 -11.01
C PHE A 551 8.62 -9.58 -9.95
N PRO A 552 7.75 -10.01 -9.03
CA PRO A 552 7.30 -9.21 -7.90
C PRO A 552 8.45 -8.87 -6.95
N LEU A 553 8.47 -7.63 -6.48
CA LEU A 553 9.48 -7.12 -5.56
C LEU A 553 8.79 -6.40 -4.40
N LYS A 554 9.17 -6.72 -3.16
CA LYS A 554 8.66 -6.01 -1.98
C LYS A 554 9.48 -4.74 -1.75
N VAL A 555 8.82 -3.60 -1.63
CA VAL A 555 9.46 -2.38 -1.10
C VAL A 555 9.16 -2.35 0.40
N ILE A 556 10.20 -2.39 1.23
CA ILE A 556 10.09 -2.49 2.68
C ILE A 556 10.57 -1.26 3.42
#